data_AF-A0A7J4JF52-F1
#
_entry.id   AF-A0A7J4JF52-F1
#
_cell.length_a   1.000
_cell.length_b   1.000
_cell.length_c   1.000
_cell.angle_alpha   90.00
_cell.angle_beta   90.00
_cell.angle_gamma   90.00
#
_symmetry.space_group_name_H-M   'P 1'
#
loop_
_entity.id
_entity.type
_entity.pdbx_description
1 polymer ?
#
loop_
_entity_poly.entity_id
_entity_poly.type
_entity_poly.pdbx_seq_one_letter_code
_entity_poly.pdbx_strand_id
1 'polypeptide(L)'
;MALAVLQEAGKLVSPTKQEELALSKIISETAEKLEKQLKSEKISARVVVGGSAAKGTWLPGISDVDFFIAFDYEKYQNKSAQLSDFAERAVKKVFKKFHRLHGSRDYFAAEFGKFYFEFVPVLEIKKLRDAKNITDFSPLHVAWVRKNIRQNKKLQSEIRLAKQFFKANEVYGAESYISGFSGHAIEILTIHCKGFENLLRNAVWWKAGQLIDVQHFYKNPRTAFVVMNKSKLQSPLILIDPIEPERNALAALGIEKFLKLKDVAAGFLKKPGIKFFEYKRFSAEQLVREKRNRQFILIQSLPEKGKPDVVGCKLLDKYKKIKQAMAESDFKILEEGWYWDGKNPAHYWFYLPLQKLSARKLHLGPPAKLEKFARDFRKRWKGAKTVKGRLAVEIKRKYVLPEQLIKDLIRTDKSLKLEMVK
;
A
#
# COMPACT_ATOMS: atom_id res chain seq x y z
N MET A 1 -30.55 4.42 8.09
CA MET A 1 -29.42 5.34 7.80
C MET A 1 -28.27 4.64 7.07
N ALA A 2 -27.73 3.52 7.59
CA ALA A 2 -26.67 2.75 6.91
C ALA A 2 -27.04 2.33 5.47
N LEU A 3 -28.25 1.81 5.25
CA LEU A 3 -28.68 1.34 3.93
C LEU A 3 -28.68 2.45 2.85
N ALA A 4 -29.17 3.64 3.17
CA ALA A 4 -29.18 4.77 2.24
C ALA A 4 -27.75 5.20 1.86
N VAL A 5 -26.85 5.25 2.84
CA VAL A 5 -25.42 5.55 2.61
C VAL A 5 -24.76 4.48 1.74
N LEU A 6 -25.07 3.19 1.96
CA LEU A 6 -24.53 2.10 1.14
C LEU A 6 -25.09 2.11 -0.28
N GLN A 7 -26.35 2.51 -0.47
CA GLN A 7 -26.92 2.69 -1.81
C GLN A 7 -26.25 3.85 -2.55
N GLU A 8 -26.03 4.97 -1.87
CA GLU A 8 -25.30 6.12 -2.42
C GLU A 8 -23.85 5.77 -2.77
N ALA A 9 -23.12 5.15 -1.85
CA ALA A 9 -21.79 4.62 -2.09
C ALA A 9 -21.78 3.59 -3.22
N GLY A 10 -22.82 2.75 -3.32
CA GLY A 10 -23.01 1.79 -4.40
C GLY A 10 -22.99 2.44 -5.79
N LYS A 11 -23.58 3.64 -5.93
CA LYS A 11 -23.54 4.41 -7.18
C LYS A 11 -22.14 4.96 -7.46
N LEU A 12 -21.42 5.39 -6.42
CA LEU A 12 -20.04 5.90 -6.53
C LEU A 12 -19.03 4.81 -6.94
N VAL A 13 -19.24 3.57 -6.52
CA VAL A 13 -18.28 2.46 -6.71
C VAL A 13 -18.63 1.54 -7.87
N SER A 14 -19.79 1.72 -8.50
CA SER A 14 -20.22 0.91 -9.63
C SER A 14 -19.83 1.60 -10.93
N PRO A 15 -19.08 0.92 -11.80
CA PRO A 15 -18.82 1.46 -13.12
C PRO A 15 -20.10 1.70 -13.91
N THR A 16 -20.07 2.71 -14.76
CA THR A 16 -21.16 2.98 -15.69
C THR A 16 -21.20 1.90 -16.78
N LYS A 17 -22.38 1.68 -17.38
CA LYS A 17 -22.52 0.77 -18.52
C LYS A 17 -21.57 1.12 -19.67
N GLN A 18 -21.31 2.41 -19.89
CA GLN A 18 -20.37 2.88 -20.91
C GLN A 18 -18.93 2.48 -20.60
N GLU A 19 -18.50 2.60 -19.34
CA GLU A 19 -17.17 2.14 -18.93
C GLU A 19 -17.06 0.61 -19.05
N GLU A 20 -18.09 -0.15 -18.65
CA GLU A 20 -18.09 -1.61 -18.79
C GLU A 20 -18.00 -2.06 -20.26
N LEU A 21 -18.77 -1.41 -21.16
CA LEU A 21 -18.72 -1.70 -22.60
C LEU A 21 -17.36 -1.33 -23.21
N ALA A 22 -16.83 -0.15 -22.88
CA ALA A 22 -15.53 0.30 -23.37
C ALA A 22 -14.40 -0.65 -22.91
N LEU A 23 -14.43 -1.06 -21.65
CA LEU A 23 -13.47 -1.99 -21.08
C LEU A 23 -13.59 -3.38 -21.71
N SER A 24 -14.82 -3.90 -21.87
CA SER A 24 -15.05 -5.21 -22.49
C SER A 24 -14.58 -5.24 -23.95
N LYS A 25 -14.85 -4.17 -24.71
CA LYS A 25 -14.42 -4.05 -26.10
C LYS A 25 -12.91 -4.09 -26.22
N ILE A 26 -12.20 -3.26 -25.43
CA ILE A 26 -10.73 -3.23 -25.52
C ILE A 26 -10.08 -4.53 -25.03
N ILE A 27 -10.69 -5.21 -24.05
CA ILE A 27 -10.23 -6.52 -23.60
C ILE A 27 -10.30 -7.54 -24.73
N SER A 28 -11.44 -7.62 -25.43
CA SER A 28 -11.63 -8.56 -26.55
C SER A 28 -10.66 -8.28 -27.68
N GLU A 29 -10.57 -7.03 -28.12
CA GLU A 29 -9.69 -6.64 -29.23
C GLU A 29 -8.21 -6.93 -28.92
N THR A 30 -7.76 -6.65 -27.69
CA THR A 30 -6.37 -6.92 -27.28
C THR A 30 -6.12 -8.42 -27.17
N ALA A 31 -7.04 -9.19 -26.58
CA ALA A 31 -6.91 -10.65 -26.48
C ALA A 31 -6.82 -11.30 -27.86
N GLU A 32 -7.73 -10.97 -28.78
CA GLU A 32 -7.76 -11.50 -30.14
C GLU A 32 -6.47 -11.20 -30.91
N LYS A 33 -5.95 -9.97 -30.82
CA LYS A 33 -4.69 -9.58 -31.45
C LYS A 33 -3.53 -10.40 -30.90
N LEU A 34 -3.43 -10.55 -29.58
CA LEU A 34 -2.35 -11.33 -28.96
C LEU A 34 -2.45 -12.82 -29.30
N GLU A 35 -3.65 -13.41 -29.24
CA GLU A 35 -3.85 -14.82 -29.61
C GLU A 35 -3.51 -15.10 -31.06
N LYS A 36 -3.82 -14.17 -31.97
CA LYS A 36 -3.39 -14.26 -33.37
C LYS A 36 -1.86 -14.29 -33.49
N GLN A 37 -1.15 -13.43 -32.75
CA GLN A 37 0.32 -13.40 -32.77
C GLN A 37 0.95 -14.65 -32.12
N LEU A 38 0.38 -15.15 -31.02
CA LEU A 38 0.82 -16.39 -30.40
C LEU A 38 0.70 -17.57 -31.38
N LYS A 39 -0.42 -17.67 -32.12
CA LYS A 39 -0.62 -18.69 -33.16
C LYS A 39 0.39 -18.57 -34.30
N SER A 40 0.65 -17.36 -34.83
CA SER A 40 1.63 -17.19 -35.92
C SER A 40 3.06 -17.53 -35.50
N GLU A 41 3.42 -17.29 -34.24
CA GLU A 41 4.72 -17.65 -33.66
C GLU A 41 4.79 -19.12 -33.20
N LYS A 42 3.74 -19.93 -33.47
CA LYS A 42 3.60 -21.33 -33.05
C LYS A 42 3.76 -21.52 -31.53
N ILE A 43 3.29 -20.55 -30.75
CA ILE A 43 3.32 -20.56 -29.28
C ILE A 43 1.99 -21.14 -28.77
N SER A 44 2.06 -22.26 -28.04
CA SER A 44 0.87 -22.89 -27.45
C SER A 44 0.50 -22.21 -26.13
N ALA A 45 -0.18 -21.07 -26.22
CA ALA A 45 -0.70 -20.31 -25.10
C ALA A 45 -2.04 -19.64 -25.45
N ARG A 46 -2.84 -19.34 -24.43
CA ARG A 46 -4.09 -18.57 -24.56
C ARG A 46 -3.99 -17.24 -23.79
N VAL A 47 -4.83 -16.28 -24.16
CA VAL A 47 -4.86 -14.98 -23.47
C VAL A 47 -6.10 -14.92 -22.59
N VAL A 48 -5.90 -14.71 -21.29
CA VAL A 48 -6.99 -14.67 -20.31
C VAL A 48 -6.94 -13.35 -19.58
N VAL A 49 -8.06 -12.63 -19.51
CA VAL A 49 -8.16 -11.44 -18.66
C VAL A 49 -7.93 -11.81 -17.19
N GLY A 50 -7.15 -11.01 -16.49
CA GLY A 50 -6.78 -11.18 -15.09
C GLY A 50 -7.35 -10.09 -14.17
N GLY A 51 -6.85 -10.10 -12.94
CA GLY A 51 -7.06 -9.03 -11.98
C GLY A 51 -8.52 -8.66 -11.70
N SER A 52 -8.74 -7.38 -11.37
CA SER A 52 -10.06 -6.87 -10.96
C SER A 52 -11.05 -6.78 -12.14
N ALA A 53 -10.55 -6.62 -13.37
CA ALA A 53 -11.35 -6.65 -14.60
C ALA A 53 -12.01 -8.03 -14.77
N ALA A 54 -11.22 -9.12 -14.72
CA ALA A 54 -11.73 -10.48 -14.86
C ALA A 54 -12.71 -10.88 -13.76
N LYS A 55 -12.49 -10.38 -12.54
CA LYS A 55 -13.35 -10.61 -11.37
C LYS A 55 -14.62 -9.75 -11.40
N GLY A 56 -14.63 -8.67 -12.19
CA GLY A 56 -15.67 -7.66 -12.19
C GLY A 56 -15.71 -6.85 -10.89
N THR A 57 -14.59 -6.72 -10.18
CA THR A 57 -14.48 -6.06 -8.87
C THR A 57 -13.66 -4.76 -8.93
N TRP A 58 -13.53 -4.21 -10.14
CA TRP A 58 -12.86 -2.94 -10.40
C TRP A 58 -13.73 -1.75 -10.00
N LEU A 59 -13.07 -0.62 -9.67
CA LEU A 59 -13.70 0.64 -9.29
C LEU A 59 -13.74 1.61 -10.50
N PRO A 60 -14.71 2.54 -10.57
CA PRO A 60 -14.82 3.49 -11.67
C PRO A 60 -13.54 4.28 -11.93
N GLY A 61 -13.30 4.63 -13.20
CA GLY A 61 -12.09 5.35 -13.62
C GLY A 61 -10.80 4.53 -13.61
N ILE A 62 -10.82 3.21 -13.38
CA ILE A 62 -9.63 2.38 -13.57
C ILE A 62 -9.29 2.23 -15.05
N SER A 63 -8.01 2.25 -15.35
CA SER A 63 -7.40 2.02 -16.65
C SER A 63 -6.60 0.73 -16.73
N ASP A 64 -6.30 0.13 -15.59
CA ASP A 64 -5.40 -1.01 -15.47
C ASP A 64 -6.12 -2.32 -15.82
N VAL A 65 -5.56 -3.05 -16.78
CA VAL A 65 -6.11 -4.31 -17.27
C VAL A 65 -5.02 -5.35 -17.37
N ASP A 66 -5.15 -6.39 -16.55
CA ASP A 66 -4.23 -7.51 -16.52
C ASP A 66 -4.63 -8.56 -17.56
N PHE A 67 -3.65 -9.12 -18.24
CA PHE A 67 -3.77 -10.27 -19.12
C PHE A 67 -2.77 -11.33 -18.71
N PHE A 68 -3.26 -12.55 -18.47
CA PHE A 68 -2.43 -13.73 -18.38
C PHE A 68 -2.20 -14.31 -19.76
N ILE A 69 -0.94 -14.43 -20.16
CA ILE A 69 -0.55 -15.27 -21.30
C ILE A 69 -0.30 -16.66 -20.71
N ALA A 70 -1.34 -17.49 -20.75
CA ALA A 70 -1.38 -18.80 -20.11
C ALA A 70 -0.83 -19.87 -21.06
N PHE A 71 0.41 -20.28 -20.81
CA PHE A 71 1.12 -21.29 -21.58
C PHE A 71 0.66 -22.69 -21.21
N ASP A 72 0.52 -23.54 -22.23
CA ASP A 72 0.19 -24.95 -22.06
C ASP A 72 1.21 -25.64 -21.14
N TYR A 73 0.70 -26.25 -20.07
CA TYR A 73 1.56 -26.84 -19.03
C TYR A 73 2.47 -27.94 -19.58
N GLU A 74 1.91 -28.89 -20.33
CA GLU A 74 2.66 -30.05 -20.81
C GLU A 74 3.82 -29.64 -21.72
N LYS A 75 3.61 -28.65 -22.58
CA LYS A 75 4.63 -28.15 -23.52
C LYS A 75 5.68 -27.24 -22.87
N TYR A 76 5.33 -26.52 -21.80
CA TYR A 76 6.16 -25.44 -21.27
C TYR A 76 6.62 -25.58 -19.81
N GLN A 77 6.20 -26.60 -19.06
CA GLN A 77 6.62 -26.79 -17.66
C GLN A 77 8.15 -26.79 -17.48
N ASN A 78 8.89 -27.38 -18.43
CA ASN A 78 10.36 -27.43 -18.43
C ASN A 78 11.02 -26.17 -19.02
N LYS A 79 10.21 -25.19 -19.46
CA LYS A 79 10.63 -23.91 -20.06
C LYS A 79 10.06 -22.72 -19.28
N SER A 80 9.66 -22.93 -18.02
CA SER A 80 9.05 -21.90 -17.15
C SER A 80 9.84 -20.58 -17.10
N ALA A 81 11.17 -20.65 -17.10
CA ALA A 81 12.06 -19.49 -17.08
C ALA A 81 12.02 -18.66 -18.38
N GLN A 82 11.67 -19.29 -19.51
CA GLN A 82 11.66 -18.69 -20.85
C GLN A 82 10.28 -18.13 -21.25
N LEU A 83 9.25 -18.28 -20.40
CA LEU A 83 7.90 -17.86 -20.74
C LEU A 83 7.79 -16.37 -21.05
N SER A 84 8.57 -15.55 -20.35
CA SER A 84 8.63 -14.12 -20.63
C SER A 84 9.17 -13.85 -22.03
N ASP A 85 10.23 -14.54 -22.45
CA ASP A 85 10.80 -14.36 -23.80
C ASP A 85 9.81 -14.81 -24.88
N PHE A 86 9.08 -15.90 -24.64
CA PHE A 86 8.03 -16.33 -25.56
C PHE A 86 6.87 -15.33 -25.64
N ALA A 87 6.41 -14.81 -24.50
CA ALA A 87 5.36 -13.80 -24.45
C ALA A 87 5.78 -12.49 -25.15
N GLU A 88 7.03 -12.07 -24.97
CA GLU A 88 7.58 -10.86 -25.60
C GLU A 88 7.48 -10.89 -27.12
N ARG A 89 7.67 -12.07 -27.74
CA ARG A 89 7.55 -12.24 -29.19
C ARG A 89 6.16 -11.86 -29.71
N ALA A 90 5.10 -12.18 -28.97
CA ALA A 90 3.75 -11.79 -29.33
C ALA A 90 3.46 -10.32 -28.96
N VAL A 91 3.83 -9.89 -27.75
CA VAL A 91 3.55 -8.53 -27.26
C VAL A 91 4.16 -7.46 -28.17
N LYS A 92 5.44 -7.62 -28.58
CA LYS A 92 6.13 -6.65 -29.43
C LYS A 92 5.53 -6.50 -30.83
N LYS A 93 4.75 -7.49 -31.30
CA LYS A 93 4.04 -7.44 -32.58
C LYS A 93 2.71 -6.70 -32.48
N VAL A 94 2.11 -6.64 -31.29
CA VAL A 94 0.85 -5.93 -31.03
C VAL A 94 1.10 -4.49 -30.57
N PHE A 95 2.10 -4.28 -29.71
CA PHE A 95 2.41 -2.98 -29.09
C PHE A 95 3.78 -2.46 -29.53
N LYS A 96 3.80 -1.31 -30.21
CA LYS A 96 5.05 -0.65 -30.65
C LYS A 96 5.89 -0.15 -29.47
N LYS A 97 5.23 0.30 -28.39
CA LYS A 97 5.85 0.76 -27.15
C LYS A 97 5.35 -0.10 -26.01
N PHE A 98 6.26 -0.81 -25.36
CA PHE A 98 6.00 -1.57 -24.16
C PHE A 98 7.27 -1.60 -23.30
N HIS A 99 7.12 -1.94 -22.03
CA HIS A 99 8.21 -2.06 -21.07
C HIS A 99 8.23 -3.48 -20.50
N ARG A 100 9.40 -4.13 -20.53
CA ARG A 100 9.63 -5.38 -19.78
C ARG A 100 9.97 -5.01 -18.34
N LEU A 101 9.15 -5.46 -17.40
CA LEU A 101 9.25 -5.16 -15.97
C LEU A 101 9.65 -6.40 -15.20
N HIS A 102 10.61 -6.25 -14.28
CA HIS A 102 11.10 -7.36 -13.48
C HIS A 102 10.25 -7.59 -12.22
N GLY A 103 9.68 -8.79 -12.10
CA GLY A 103 8.96 -9.32 -10.93
C GLY A 103 9.48 -10.69 -10.51
N SER A 104 8.63 -11.54 -9.93
CA SER A 104 8.99 -12.97 -9.74
C SER A 104 9.18 -13.70 -11.07
N ARG A 105 8.46 -13.24 -12.10
CA ARG A 105 8.68 -13.51 -13.51
C ARG A 105 8.53 -12.18 -14.24
N ASP A 106 9.34 -11.95 -15.26
CA ASP A 106 9.22 -10.73 -16.05
C ASP A 106 7.87 -10.67 -16.74
N TYR A 107 7.25 -9.50 -16.72
CA TYR A 107 5.98 -9.20 -17.35
C TYR A 107 6.11 -7.93 -18.20
N PHE A 108 5.09 -7.62 -18.98
CA PHE A 108 5.14 -6.51 -19.93
C PHE A 108 4.05 -5.49 -19.64
N ALA A 109 4.42 -4.21 -19.58
CA ALA A 109 3.48 -3.11 -19.47
C ALA A 109 3.37 -2.36 -20.79
N ALA A 110 2.16 -2.00 -21.21
CA ALA A 110 1.94 -1.16 -22.38
C ALA A 110 0.77 -0.19 -22.17
N GLU A 111 0.90 1.02 -22.67
CA GLU A 111 -0.16 2.03 -22.66
C GLU A 111 -0.86 2.07 -24.03
N PHE A 112 -2.20 2.11 -24.02
CA PHE A 112 -2.99 2.28 -25.22
C PHE A 112 -4.23 3.15 -24.95
N GLY A 113 -4.21 4.36 -25.51
CA GLY A 113 -5.22 5.37 -25.21
C GLY A 113 -5.21 5.70 -23.72
N LYS A 114 -6.33 5.46 -23.04
CA LYS A 114 -6.46 5.64 -21.59
C LYS A 114 -6.17 4.38 -20.77
N PHE A 115 -5.87 3.24 -21.39
CA PHE A 115 -5.68 1.96 -20.70
C PHE A 115 -4.21 1.65 -20.49
N TYR A 116 -3.92 1.05 -19.33
CA TYR A 116 -2.61 0.51 -18.96
C TYR A 116 -2.74 -1.01 -18.90
N PHE A 117 -1.98 -1.71 -19.74
CA PHE A 117 -2.04 -3.16 -19.85
C PHE A 117 -0.85 -3.80 -19.18
N GLU A 118 -1.08 -4.84 -18.40
CA GLU A 118 -0.05 -5.77 -17.94
C GLU A 118 -0.23 -7.14 -18.58
N PHE A 119 0.81 -7.65 -19.24
CA PHE A 119 0.85 -8.99 -19.82
C PHE A 119 1.76 -9.87 -18.98
N VAL A 120 1.15 -10.73 -18.19
CA VAL A 120 1.83 -11.59 -17.21
C VAL A 120 1.91 -13.02 -17.78
N PRO A 121 3.10 -13.51 -18.12
CA PRO A 121 3.29 -14.90 -18.56
C PRO A 121 3.04 -15.86 -17.40
N VAL A 122 2.19 -16.86 -17.58
CA VAL A 122 1.87 -17.88 -16.56
C VAL A 122 1.84 -19.27 -17.17
N LEU A 123 2.16 -20.30 -16.38
CA LEU A 123 1.83 -21.67 -16.74
C LEU A 123 0.35 -21.93 -16.43
N GLU A 124 -0.36 -22.57 -17.35
CA GLU A 124 -1.74 -23.00 -17.13
C GLU A 124 -1.79 -24.24 -16.23
N ILE A 125 -1.71 -24.02 -14.92
CA ILE A 125 -1.73 -25.10 -13.92
C ILE A 125 -3.16 -25.48 -13.50
N LYS A 126 -3.35 -26.75 -13.17
CA LYS A 126 -4.59 -27.26 -12.55
C LYS A 126 -4.41 -27.61 -11.07
N LYS A 127 -3.20 -27.97 -10.65
CA LYS A 127 -2.86 -28.31 -9.26
C LYS A 127 -1.79 -27.37 -8.73
N LEU A 128 -1.80 -27.14 -7.42
CA LEU A 128 -0.86 -26.22 -6.77
C LEU A 128 0.60 -26.66 -6.94
N ARG A 129 0.86 -27.96 -6.85
CA ARG A 129 2.20 -28.56 -6.99
C ARG A 129 2.82 -28.39 -8.39
N ASP A 130 1.99 -28.04 -9.38
CA ASP A 130 2.43 -27.88 -10.76
C ASP A 130 3.00 -26.46 -10.99
N ALA A 131 2.74 -25.51 -10.09
CA ALA A 131 3.28 -24.16 -10.16
C ALA A 131 4.82 -24.15 -10.18
N LYS A 132 5.41 -23.39 -11.08
CA LYS A 132 6.87 -23.16 -11.16
C LYS A 132 7.25 -21.73 -10.79
N ASN A 133 6.27 -20.84 -10.71
CA ASN A 133 6.41 -19.47 -10.24
C ASN A 133 5.17 -19.06 -9.44
N ILE A 134 5.32 -18.12 -8.52
CA ILE A 134 4.20 -17.61 -7.73
C ILE A 134 3.11 -16.94 -8.60
N THR A 135 3.46 -16.43 -9.78
CA THR A 135 2.46 -15.87 -10.69
C THR A 135 1.55 -16.91 -11.31
N ASP A 136 1.95 -18.19 -11.36
CA ASP A 136 1.15 -19.28 -11.95
C ASP A 136 -0.15 -19.53 -11.15
N PHE A 137 -0.22 -19.10 -9.88
CA PHE A 137 -1.44 -19.18 -9.07
C PHE A 137 -2.48 -18.09 -9.40
N SER A 138 -2.07 -16.99 -10.04
CA SER A 138 -2.92 -15.81 -10.25
C SER A 138 -4.23 -16.11 -11.01
N PRO A 139 -4.25 -16.95 -12.06
CA PRO A 139 -5.50 -17.38 -12.69
C PRO A 139 -6.43 -18.14 -11.75
N LEU A 140 -5.89 -18.94 -10.83
CA LEU A 140 -6.67 -19.69 -9.83
C LEU A 140 -7.31 -18.74 -8.80
N HIS A 141 -6.63 -17.66 -8.40
CA HIS A 141 -7.22 -16.63 -7.55
C HIS A 141 -8.40 -15.92 -8.22
N VAL A 142 -8.28 -15.59 -9.52
CA VAL A 142 -9.40 -15.05 -10.31
C VAL A 142 -10.56 -16.03 -10.34
N ALA A 143 -10.29 -17.31 -10.61
CA ALA A 143 -11.31 -18.35 -10.64
C ALA A 143 -12.02 -18.50 -9.28
N TRP A 144 -11.28 -18.45 -8.17
CA TRP A 144 -11.83 -18.55 -6.82
C TRP A 144 -12.77 -17.40 -6.49
N VAL A 145 -12.36 -16.15 -6.77
CA VAL A 145 -13.24 -14.98 -6.56
C VAL A 145 -14.50 -15.08 -7.43
N ARG A 146 -14.37 -15.43 -8.71
CA ARG A 146 -15.50 -15.59 -9.63
C ARG A 146 -16.47 -16.69 -9.18
N LYS A 147 -15.95 -17.80 -8.64
CA LYS A 147 -16.77 -18.89 -8.10
C LYS A 147 -17.64 -18.39 -6.94
N ASN A 148 -17.05 -17.68 -5.98
CA ASN A 148 -17.78 -17.12 -4.85
C ASN A 148 -18.81 -16.06 -5.29
N ILE A 149 -18.46 -15.18 -6.23
CA ILE A 149 -19.41 -14.21 -6.80
C ILE A 149 -20.57 -14.90 -7.54
N ARG A 150 -20.33 -16.03 -8.22
CA ARG A 150 -21.41 -16.80 -8.86
C ARG A 150 -22.38 -17.38 -7.84
N GLN A 151 -21.89 -17.83 -6.69
CA GLN A 151 -22.70 -18.37 -5.59
C GLN A 151 -23.48 -17.27 -4.85
N ASN A 152 -22.93 -16.06 -4.77
CA ASN A 152 -23.64 -14.90 -4.23
C ASN A 152 -23.29 -13.65 -5.04
N LYS A 153 -24.21 -13.27 -5.95
CA LYS A 153 -24.02 -12.14 -6.87
C LYS A 153 -23.82 -10.79 -6.18
N LYS A 154 -24.35 -10.62 -4.96
CA LYS A 154 -24.17 -9.39 -4.19
C LYS A 154 -22.71 -9.16 -3.80
N LEU A 155 -21.89 -10.21 -3.68
CA LEU A 155 -20.48 -10.08 -3.30
C LEU A 155 -19.69 -9.17 -4.24
N GLN A 156 -20.06 -9.09 -5.52
CA GLN A 156 -19.38 -8.23 -6.48
C GLN A 156 -19.46 -6.74 -6.07
N SER A 157 -20.65 -6.25 -5.73
CA SER A 157 -20.84 -4.88 -5.27
C SER A 157 -20.27 -4.66 -3.87
N GLU A 158 -20.39 -5.64 -2.98
CA GLU A 158 -19.81 -5.59 -1.62
C GLU A 158 -18.29 -5.47 -1.65
N ILE A 159 -17.61 -6.19 -2.55
CA ILE A 159 -16.16 -6.07 -2.75
C ILE A 159 -15.78 -4.67 -3.24
N ARG A 160 -16.55 -4.09 -4.16
CA ARG A 160 -16.30 -2.71 -4.65
C ARG A 160 -16.47 -1.70 -3.51
N LEU A 161 -17.52 -1.83 -2.68
CA LEU A 161 -17.70 -1.02 -1.48
C LEU A 161 -16.51 -1.14 -0.53
N ALA A 162 -16.06 -2.37 -0.26
CA ALA A 162 -14.89 -2.62 0.58
C ALA A 162 -13.62 -1.96 0.01
N LYS A 163 -13.32 -2.17 -1.28
CA LYS A 163 -12.14 -1.55 -1.91
C LYS A 163 -12.19 -0.03 -1.83
N GLN A 164 -13.34 0.58 -2.13
CA GLN A 164 -13.49 2.03 -2.07
C GLN A 164 -13.35 2.55 -0.65
N PHE A 165 -13.99 1.91 0.34
CA PHE A 165 -13.86 2.29 1.75
C PHE A 165 -12.40 2.24 2.20
N PHE A 166 -11.69 1.16 1.87
CA PHE A 166 -10.28 1.01 2.23
C PHE A 166 -9.41 2.06 1.53
N LYS A 167 -9.72 2.39 0.27
CA LYS A 167 -9.01 3.42 -0.51
C LYS A 167 -9.26 4.82 0.07
N ALA A 168 -10.52 5.18 0.31
CA ALA A 168 -10.92 6.47 0.86
C ALA A 168 -10.35 6.75 2.25
N ASN A 169 -10.13 5.69 3.05
CA ASN A 169 -9.53 5.78 4.38
C ASN A 169 -8.02 5.50 4.39
N GLU A 170 -7.37 5.45 3.21
CA GLU A 170 -5.92 5.30 3.03
C GLU A 170 -5.32 4.06 3.73
N VAL A 171 -6.05 2.95 3.67
CA VAL A 171 -5.60 1.62 4.13
C VAL A 171 -5.52 0.62 2.97
N TYR A 172 -5.82 1.02 1.74
CA TYR A 172 -5.67 0.21 0.52
C TYR A 172 -4.25 0.32 -0.05
N GLY A 173 -3.66 -0.80 -0.46
CA GLY A 173 -2.34 -0.87 -1.08
C GLY A 173 -1.38 -1.73 -0.25
N ALA A 174 -0.69 -2.66 -0.90
CA ALA A 174 0.28 -3.57 -0.24
C ALA A 174 1.74 -3.22 -0.55
N GLU A 175 1.95 -2.10 -1.24
CA GLU A 175 3.25 -1.47 -1.42
C GLU A 175 3.89 -1.23 -0.05
N SER A 176 5.20 -1.48 0.06
CA SER A 176 5.97 -1.44 1.29
C SER A 176 5.96 -0.06 1.99
N TYR A 177 5.73 1.01 1.23
CA TYR A 177 5.61 2.37 1.77
C TYR A 177 4.19 2.71 2.24
N ILE A 178 3.18 1.93 1.86
CA ILE A 178 1.78 2.05 2.32
C ILE A 178 1.53 1.08 3.48
N SER A 179 1.99 -0.17 3.34
CA SER A 179 1.80 -1.28 4.28
C SER A 179 0.33 -1.50 4.68
N GLY A 180 -0.56 -1.44 3.69
CA GLY A 180 -2.00 -1.60 3.85
C GLY A 180 -2.51 -2.96 3.35
N PHE A 181 -3.79 -2.99 2.96
CA PHE A 181 -4.48 -4.18 2.48
C PHE A 181 -4.46 -4.22 0.94
N SER A 182 -3.97 -5.32 0.36
CA SER A 182 -4.02 -5.54 -1.09
C SER A 182 -5.47 -5.73 -1.57
N GLY A 183 -5.74 -5.42 -2.84
CA GLY A 183 -7.05 -5.69 -3.45
C GLY A 183 -7.48 -7.16 -3.35
N HIS A 184 -6.52 -8.09 -3.46
CA HIS A 184 -6.76 -9.53 -3.28
C HIS A 184 -7.13 -9.88 -1.83
N ALA A 185 -6.43 -9.33 -0.84
CA ALA A 185 -6.78 -9.56 0.57
C ALA A 185 -8.16 -9.01 0.92
N ILE A 186 -8.52 -7.84 0.39
CA ILE A 186 -9.85 -7.24 0.57
C ILE A 186 -10.93 -8.14 -0.04
N GLU A 187 -10.69 -8.70 -1.23
CA GLU A 187 -11.60 -9.66 -1.86
C GLU A 187 -11.81 -10.91 -0.99
N ILE A 188 -10.72 -11.53 -0.51
CA ILE A 188 -10.78 -12.70 0.36
C ILE A 188 -11.57 -12.39 1.64
N LEU A 189 -11.23 -11.30 2.33
CA LEU A 189 -11.87 -10.90 3.58
C LEU A 189 -13.36 -10.60 3.39
N THR A 190 -13.73 -9.90 2.31
CA THR A 190 -15.13 -9.59 2.02
C THR A 190 -15.94 -10.85 1.74
N ILE A 191 -15.36 -11.80 0.98
CA ILE A 191 -15.98 -13.10 0.71
C ILE A 191 -16.13 -13.90 2.02
N HIS A 192 -15.08 -13.98 2.83
CA HIS A 192 -15.08 -14.72 4.10
C HIS A 192 -16.12 -14.15 5.08
N CYS A 193 -16.17 -12.83 5.23
CA CYS A 193 -17.15 -12.16 6.08
C CYS A 193 -18.56 -12.07 5.46
N LYS A 194 -18.75 -12.54 4.23
CA LYS A 194 -20.03 -12.55 3.51
C LYS A 194 -20.62 -11.15 3.24
N GLY A 195 -19.77 -10.15 3.01
CA GLY A 195 -20.18 -8.79 2.69
C GLY A 195 -19.38 -7.70 3.41
N PHE A 196 -19.57 -6.45 2.98
CA PHE A 196 -18.84 -5.27 3.43
C PHE A 196 -19.16 -4.92 4.89
N GLU A 197 -20.44 -4.85 5.26
CA GLU A 197 -20.80 -4.48 6.63
C GLU A 197 -20.30 -5.50 7.65
N ASN A 198 -20.43 -6.80 7.34
CA ASN A 198 -19.91 -7.87 8.17
C ASN A 198 -18.39 -7.85 8.25
N LEU A 199 -17.69 -7.50 7.17
CA LEU A 199 -16.25 -7.29 7.18
C LEU A 199 -15.87 -6.22 8.21
N LEU A 200 -16.54 -5.07 8.20
CA LEU A 200 -16.27 -4.01 9.18
C LEU A 200 -16.58 -4.45 10.62
N ARG A 201 -17.70 -5.17 10.83
CA ARG A 201 -18.06 -5.71 12.16
C ARG A 201 -17.00 -6.66 12.69
N ASN A 202 -16.43 -7.51 11.83
CA ASN A 202 -15.32 -8.39 12.21
C ASN A 202 -14.03 -7.59 12.46
N ALA A 203 -13.73 -6.60 11.61
CA ALA A 203 -12.51 -5.82 11.70
C ALA A 203 -12.32 -5.13 13.05
N VAL A 204 -13.39 -4.55 13.62
CA VAL A 204 -13.37 -3.90 14.94
C VAL A 204 -12.84 -4.84 16.04
N TRP A 205 -13.09 -6.14 15.94
CA TRP A 205 -12.74 -7.12 16.95
C TRP A 205 -11.46 -7.92 16.66
N TRP A 206 -10.80 -7.69 15.51
CA TRP A 206 -9.57 -8.41 15.19
C TRP A 206 -8.47 -8.17 16.23
N LYS A 207 -7.82 -9.24 16.64
CA LYS A 207 -6.67 -9.18 17.56
C LYS A 207 -5.37 -9.21 16.77
N ALA A 208 -4.35 -8.52 17.28
CA ALA A 208 -3.01 -8.61 16.69
C ALA A 208 -2.52 -10.07 16.75
N GLY A 209 -2.00 -10.59 15.64
CA GLY A 209 -1.58 -11.98 15.50
C GLY A 209 -2.72 -12.97 15.25
N GLN A 210 -3.97 -12.51 15.08
CA GLN A 210 -5.09 -13.37 14.72
C GLN A 210 -4.87 -14.01 13.35
N LEU A 211 -5.26 -15.28 13.23
CA LEU A 211 -5.21 -16.05 11.98
C LEU A 211 -6.62 -16.25 11.43
N ILE A 212 -6.78 -16.03 10.13
CA ILE A 212 -8.00 -16.25 9.36
C ILE A 212 -7.68 -17.26 8.26
N ASP A 213 -8.29 -18.43 8.33
CA ASP A 213 -8.20 -19.48 7.30
C ASP A 213 -9.57 -19.67 6.64
N VAL A 214 -9.70 -19.16 5.43
CA VAL A 214 -10.98 -19.13 4.70
C VAL A 214 -11.36 -20.48 4.12
N GLN A 215 -10.39 -21.37 3.88
CA GLN A 215 -10.62 -22.70 3.32
C GLN A 215 -10.52 -23.81 4.36
N HIS A 216 -10.21 -23.47 5.62
CA HIS A 216 -10.00 -24.43 6.71
C HIS A 216 -8.94 -25.48 6.37
N PHE A 217 -7.85 -25.06 5.69
CA PHE A 217 -6.71 -25.92 5.40
C PHE A 217 -6.08 -26.52 6.66
N TYR A 218 -6.11 -25.78 7.77
CA TYR A 218 -5.49 -26.19 9.02
C TYR A 218 -6.53 -26.49 10.10
N LYS A 219 -6.63 -27.77 10.50
CA LYS A 219 -7.44 -28.20 11.66
C LYS A 219 -6.95 -27.56 12.96
N ASN A 220 -5.63 -27.44 13.11
CA ASN A 220 -5.00 -26.74 14.23
C ASN A 220 -4.31 -25.46 13.71
N PRO A 221 -4.75 -24.27 14.14
CA PRO A 221 -4.15 -23.00 13.73
C PRO A 221 -2.63 -22.92 14.00
N ARG A 222 -2.13 -23.60 15.04
CA ARG A 222 -0.69 -23.65 15.36
C ARG A 222 0.14 -24.26 14.23
N THR A 223 -0.42 -25.21 13.48
CA THR A 223 0.27 -25.83 12.34
C THR A 223 0.55 -24.81 11.24
N ALA A 224 -0.36 -23.86 11.03
CA ALA A 224 -0.17 -22.80 10.04
C ALA A 224 1.06 -21.93 10.36
N PHE A 225 1.29 -21.63 11.65
CA PHE A 225 2.46 -20.86 12.10
C PHE A 225 3.80 -21.60 11.95
N VAL A 226 3.79 -22.94 11.87
CA VAL A 226 5.00 -23.75 11.66
C VAL A 226 5.36 -23.82 10.17
N VAL A 227 4.35 -23.93 9.31
CA VAL A 227 4.54 -24.07 7.86
C VAL A 227 4.86 -22.73 7.19
N MET A 228 4.31 -21.63 7.69
CA MET A 228 4.59 -20.30 7.15
C MET A 228 5.96 -19.78 7.59
N ASN A 229 6.66 -19.11 6.67
CA ASN A 229 7.90 -18.41 6.99
C ASN A 229 7.67 -17.36 8.10
N LYS A 230 8.50 -17.40 9.16
CA LYS A 230 8.44 -16.48 10.31
C LYS A 230 8.38 -15.00 9.92
N SER A 231 9.06 -14.58 8.85
CA SER A 231 9.02 -13.19 8.39
C SER A 231 7.63 -12.75 7.91
N LYS A 232 6.83 -13.68 7.37
CA LYS A 232 5.46 -13.43 6.89
C LYS A 232 4.42 -13.43 8.02
N LEU A 233 4.83 -13.77 9.25
CA LEU A 233 3.98 -13.78 10.45
C LEU A 233 4.08 -12.48 11.26
N GLN A 234 4.89 -11.52 10.83
CA GLN A 234 5.03 -10.21 11.50
C GLN A 234 3.83 -9.28 11.24
N SER A 235 2.99 -9.61 10.27
CA SER A 235 1.75 -8.89 10.00
C SER A 235 0.80 -8.97 11.20
N PRO A 236 0.10 -7.87 11.56
CA PRO A 236 -0.83 -7.85 12.68
C PRO A 236 -2.06 -8.73 12.45
N LEU A 237 -2.34 -9.13 11.21
CA LEU A 237 -3.42 -10.04 10.87
C LEU A 237 -2.92 -11.05 9.82
N ILE A 238 -3.06 -12.33 10.11
CA ILE A 238 -2.63 -13.40 9.21
C ILE A 238 -3.84 -13.90 8.44
N LEU A 239 -3.80 -13.80 7.12
CA LEU A 239 -4.86 -14.27 6.23
C LEU A 239 -4.29 -15.34 5.31
N ILE A 240 -4.70 -16.59 5.53
CA ILE A 240 -4.29 -17.70 4.67
C ILE A 240 -4.90 -17.51 3.29
N ASP A 241 -4.05 -17.51 2.26
CA ASP A 241 -4.49 -17.41 0.89
C ASP A 241 -5.36 -18.63 0.52
N PRO A 242 -6.51 -18.44 -0.15
CA PRO A 242 -7.43 -19.54 -0.44
C PRO A 242 -6.92 -20.53 -1.51
N ILE A 243 -5.83 -20.20 -2.21
CA ILE A 243 -5.17 -21.07 -3.19
C ILE A 243 -3.84 -21.58 -2.62
N GLU A 244 -3.08 -20.73 -1.94
CA GLU A 244 -1.75 -21.04 -1.43
C GLU A 244 -1.75 -21.14 0.12
N PRO A 245 -1.91 -22.33 0.73
CA PRO A 245 -2.06 -22.46 2.19
C PRO A 245 -0.84 -21.95 2.98
N GLU A 246 0.35 -21.95 2.37
CA GLU A 246 1.60 -21.47 3.00
C GLU A 246 1.82 -19.95 2.83
N ARG A 247 0.87 -19.24 2.21
CA ARG A 247 0.97 -17.81 1.90
C ARG A 247 0.06 -17.00 2.82
N ASN A 248 0.65 -16.02 3.51
CA ASN A 248 -0.09 -14.94 4.15
C ASN A 248 -0.41 -13.85 3.11
N ALA A 249 -1.68 -13.71 2.72
CA ALA A 249 -2.16 -12.67 1.81
C ALA A 249 -2.07 -11.24 2.39
N LEU A 250 -1.86 -11.12 3.71
CA LEU A 250 -1.65 -9.87 4.44
C LEU A 250 -0.20 -9.69 4.91
N ALA A 251 0.78 -10.35 4.29
CA ALA A 251 2.17 -10.27 4.72
C ALA A 251 2.74 -8.83 4.76
N ALA A 252 2.25 -7.93 3.90
CA ALA A 252 2.68 -6.53 3.84
C ALA A 252 1.92 -5.59 4.79
N LEU A 253 0.87 -6.07 5.47
CA LEU A 253 0.06 -5.21 6.34
C LEU A 253 0.87 -4.77 7.57
N GLY A 254 0.92 -3.46 7.80
CA GLY A 254 1.54 -2.85 8.97
C GLY A 254 0.55 -2.61 10.10
N ILE A 255 1.05 -2.54 11.33
CA ILE A 255 0.23 -2.29 12.53
C ILE A 255 -0.54 -0.97 12.45
N GLU A 256 0.05 0.08 11.87
CA GLU A 256 -0.59 1.39 11.73
C GLU A 256 -1.86 1.30 10.87
N LYS A 257 -1.79 0.68 9.68
CA LYS A 257 -2.94 0.53 8.78
C LYS A 257 -3.97 -0.45 9.34
N PHE A 258 -3.53 -1.49 10.05
CA PHE A 258 -4.41 -2.39 10.77
C PHE A 258 -5.25 -1.64 11.81
N LEU A 259 -4.61 -0.88 12.71
CA LEU A 259 -5.31 -0.09 13.73
C LEU A 259 -6.20 0.98 13.10
N LYS A 260 -5.71 1.69 12.08
CA LYS A 260 -6.50 2.68 11.34
C LYS A 260 -7.77 2.07 10.77
N LEU A 261 -7.71 0.88 10.17
CA LEU A 261 -8.89 0.18 9.66
C LEU A 261 -9.91 -0.09 10.78
N LYS A 262 -9.45 -0.56 11.95
CA LYS A 262 -10.33 -0.80 13.10
C LYS A 262 -11.06 0.47 13.53
N ASP A 263 -10.33 1.58 13.62
CA ASP A 263 -10.89 2.86 14.05
C ASP A 263 -11.92 3.40 13.05
N VAL A 264 -11.61 3.39 11.74
CA VAL A 264 -12.56 3.86 10.73
C VAL A 264 -13.76 2.92 10.57
N ALA A 265 -13.57 1.61 10.76
CA ALA A 265 -14.66 0.63 10.78
C ALA A 265 -15.62 0.90 11.94
N ALA A 266 -15.09 1.10 13.15
CA ALA A 266 -15.90 1.46 14.32
C ALA A 266 -16.63 2.79 14.11
N GLY A 267 -15.95 3.79 13.54
CA GLY A 267 -16.53 5.08 13.19
C GLY A 267 -17.71 4.95 12.22
N PHE A 268 -17.55 4.20 11.13
CA PHE A 268 -18.61 3.97 10.16
C PHE A 268 -19.79 3.21 10.75
N LEU A 269 -19.54 2.15 11.52
CA LEU A 269 -20.61 1.36 12.15
C LEU A 269 -21.40 2.17 13.17
N LYS A 270 -20.76 3.10 13.88
CA LYS A 270 -21.42 4.00 14.84
C LYS A 270 -22.22 5.10 14.15
N LYS A 271 -21.65 5.74 13.11
CA LYS A 271 -22.28 6.82 12.37
C LYS A 271 -21.95 6.71 10.87
N PRO A 272 -22.74 5.94 10.11
CA PRO A 272 -22.52 5.77 8.67
C PRO A 272 -22.59 7.11 7.94
N GLY A 273 -21.72 7.32 6.96
CA GLY A 273 -21.73 8.53 6.13
C GLY A 273 -20.95 8.37 4.83
N ILE A 274 -21.38 9.09 3.79
CA ILE A 274 -20.79 8.96 2.44
C ILE A 274 -19.30 9.35 2.40
N LYS A 275 -18.88 10.25 3.30
CA LYS A 275 -17.48 10.68 3.46
C LYS A 275 -16.49 9.54 3.70
N PHE A 276 -16.93 8.40 4.22
CA PHE A 276 -16.07 7.22 4.38
C PHE A 276 -15.73 6.53 3.04
N PHE A 277 -16.43 6.88 1.96
CA PHE A 277 -16.19 6.38 0.61
C PHE A 277 -15.60 7.45 -0.32
N GLU A 278 -15.49 8.69 0.13
CA GLU A 278 -14.92 9.79 -0.66
C GLU A 278 -13.39 9.81 -0.52
N TYR A 279 -12.69 9.45 -1.59
CA TYR A 279 -11.23 9.59 -1.61
C TYR A 279 -10.87 11.07 -1.74
N LYS A 280 -10.29 11.63 -0.67
CA LYS A 280 -9.76 12.99 -0.70
C LYS A 280 -8.46 13.00 -1.48
N ARG A 281 -8.48 13.57 -2.68
CA ARG A 281 -7.26 13.83 -3.43
C ARG A 281 -6.40 14.81 -2.64
N PHE A 282 -5.10 14.51 -2.57
CA PHE A 282 -4.14 15.43 -2.00
C PHE A 282 -4.16 16.76 -2.77
N SER A 283 -4.19 17.87 -2.04
CA SER A 283 -4.01 19.23 -2.57
C SER A 283 -3.16 20.03 -1.60
N ALA A 284 -2.01 20.49 -2.07
CA ALA A 284 -1.14 21.38 -1.30
C ALA A 284 -1.86 22.69 -0.95
N GLU A 285 -2.68 23.21 -1.85
CA GLU A 285 -3.47 24.43 -1.68
C GLU A 285 -4.48 24.28 -0.55
N GLN A 286 -5.14 23.13 -0.47
CA GLN A 286 -6.09 22.84 0.61
C GLN A 286 -5.39 22.77 1.97
N LEU A 287 -4.25 22.09 2.07
CA LEU A 287 -3.46 22.05 3.30
C LEU A 287 -3.06 23.45 3.78
N VAL A 288 -2.63 24.31 2.86
CA VAL A 288 -2.28 25.71 3.17
C VAL A 288 -3.47 26.49 3.74
N ARG A 289 -4.68 26.25 3.22
CA ARG A 289 -5.93 26.87 3.73
C ARG A 289 -6.34 26.32 5.10
N GLU A 290 -6.02 25.06 5.39
CA GLU A 290 -6.38 24.36 6.63
C GLU A 290 -5.46 24.66 7.82
N LYS A 291 -4.45 25.52 7.67
CA LYS A 291 -3.49 25.86 8.74
C LYS A 291 -4.13 26.35 10.04
N ARG A 292 -5.35 26.90 10.03
CA ARG A 292 -6.19 27.21 11.22
C ARG A 292 -5.38 27.70 12.45
N ASN A 293 -4.70 28.85 12.34
CA ASN A 293 -3.86 29.43 13.42
C ASN A 293 -2.78 28.49 13.96
N ARG A 294 -2.12 27.72 13.08
CA ARG A 294 -0.95 26.89 13.39
C ARG A 294 0.21 27.31 12.49
N GLN A 295 1.43 27.07 12.96
CA GLN A 295 2.58 27.05 12.05
C GLN A 295 2.39 25.89 11.06
N PHE A 296 2.82 26.09 9.82
CA PHE A 296 2.65 25.12 8.76
C PHE A 296 3.93 25.06 7.94
N ILE A 297 4.45 23.86 7.74
CA ILE A 297 5.59 23.59 6.87
C ILE A 297 5.13 22.62 5.78
N LEU A 298 5.47 22.95 4.53
CA LEU A 298 5.30 22.07 3.38
C LEU A 298 6.65 21.85 2.70
N ILE A 299 7.04 20.59 2.56
CA ILE A 299 8.29 20.17 1.93
C ILE A 299 7.96 19.28 0.74
N GLN A 300 8.63 19.50 -0.39
CA GLN A 300 8.67 18.60 -1.52
C GLN A 300 9.95 17.77 -1.51
N SER A 301 9.86 16.52 -1.95
CA SER A 301 10.97 15.60 -2.06
C SER A 301 10.94 14.93 -3.43
N LEU A 302 12.00 15.13 -4.19
CA LEU A 302 12.08 14.60 -5.55
C LEU A 302 12.30 13.07 -5.52
N PRO A 303 11.45 12.28 -6.22
CA PRO A 303 11.65 10.85 -6.34
C PRO A 303 12.94 10.56 -7.14
N GLU A 304 13.62 9.49 -6.75
CA GLU A 304 14.71 8.94 -7.55
C GLU A 304 14.15 8.09 -8.70
N LYS A 305 14.97 7.84 -9.72
CA LYS A 305 14.65 6.83 -10.74
C LYS A 305 14.75 5.44 -10.10
N GLY A 306 13.74 4.61 -10.29
CA GLY A 306 13.73 3.25 -9.78
C GLY A 306 12.34 2.63 -9.78
N LYS A 307 12.24 1.42 -9.23
CA LYS A 307 10.94 0.75 -9.04
C LYS A 307 10.09 1.57 -8.06
N PRO A 308 8.79 1.80 -8.34
CA PRO A 308 7.95 2.65 -7.50
C PRO A 308 7.97 2.28 -6.02
N ASP A 309 7.89 0.99 -5.69
CA ASP A 309 7.91 0.54 -4.29
C ASP A 309 9.22 0.91 -3.56
N VAL A 310 10.36 0.72 -4.22
CA VAL A 310 11.69 1.08 -3.67
C VAL A 310 11.80 2.59 -3.50
N VAL A 311 11.34 3.36 -4.49
CA VAL A 311 11.35 4.83 -4.44
C VAL A 311 10.45 5.32 -3.31
N GLY A 312 9.25 4.77 -3.18
CA GLY A 312 8.30 5.08 -2.11
C GLY A 312 8.88 4.80 -0.72
N CYS A 313 9.57 3.67 -0.52
CA CYS A 313 10.26 3.37 0.73
C CYS A 313 11.33 4.41 1.07
N LYS A 314 12.17 4.79 0.10
CA LYS A 314 13.17 5.84 0.31
C LYS A 314 12.52 7.18 0.68
N LEU A 315 11.40 7.53 0.05
CA LEU A 315 10.65 8.75 0.37
C LEU A 315 10.03 8.69 1.77
N LEU A 316 9.50 7.53 2.18
CA LEU A 316 8.98 7.31 3.53
C LEU A 316 10.09 7.43 4.58
N ASP A 317 11.28 6.88 4.31
CA ASP A 317 12.43 7.00 5.21
C ASP A 317 12.89 8.45 5.36
N LYS A 318 12.87 9.24 4.29
CA LYS A 318 13.13 10.69 4.35
C LYS A 318 12.10 11.40 5.23
N TYR A 319 10.81 11.11 5.06
CA TYR A 319 9.75 11.66 5.91
C TYR A 319 9.97 11.32 7.39
N LYS A 320 10.30 10.06 7.71
CA LYS A 320 10.61 9.61 9.08
C LYS A 320 11.84 10.33 9.66
N LYS A 321 12.90 10.52 8.87
CA LYS A 321 14.09 11.27 9.29
C LYS A 321 13.78 12.72 9.65
N ILE A 322 12.95 13.40 8.85
CA ILE A 322 12.52 14.79 9.14
C ILE A 322 11.75 14.84 10.46
N LYS A 323 10.80 13.91 10.66
CA LYS A 323 10.06 13.81 11.93
C LYS A 323 10.97 13.58 13.13
N GLN A 324 11.92 12.67 12.99
CA GLN A 324 12.89 12.39 14.05
C GLN A 324 13.72 13.63 14.37
N ALA A 325 14.22 14.33 13.36
CA ALA A 325 14.99 15.56 13.55
C ALA A 325 14.17 16.68 14.22
N MET A 326 12.88 16.82 13.89
CA MET A 326 11.96 17.74 14.57
C MET A 326 11.81 17.38 16.05
N ALA A 327 11.58 16.10 16.35
CA ALA A 327 11.43 15.61 17.73
C ALA A 327 12.71 15.78 18.56
N GLU A 328 13.89 15.45 18.01
CA GLU A 328 15.20 15.64 18.64
C GLU A 328 15.53 17.12 18.90
N SER A 329 14.94 18.01 18.11
CA SER A 329 15.05 19.47 18.27
C SER A 329 13.97 20.07 19.18
N ASP A 330 13.20 19.23 19.89
CA ASP A 330 12.10 19.59 20.79
C ASP A 330 10.87 20.24 20.10
N PHE A 331 10.74 20.16 18.78
CA PHE A 331 9.56 20.66 18.09
C PHE A 331 8.39 19.69 18.23
N LYS A 332 7.28 20.18 18.79
CA LYS A 332 6.03 19.42 18.88
C LYS A 332 5.28 19.51 17.56
N ILE A 333 4.98 18.35 16.98
CA ILE A 333 4.11 18.25 15.81
C ILE A 333 2.67 18.03 16.30
N LEU A 334 1.73 18.84 15.81
CA LEU A 334 0.30 18.73 16.14
C LEU A 334 -0.42 17.78 15.20
N GLU A 335 -0.10 17.88 13.91
CA GLU A 335 -0.68 17.08 12.84
C GLU A 335 0.33 17.03 11.69
N GLU A 336 0.34 15.94 10.95
CA GLU A 336 1.35 15.65 9.95
C GLU A 336 0.82 14.66 8.91
N GLY A 337 1.51 14.59 7.80
CA GLY A 337 1.33 13.51 6.85
C GLY A 337 2.26 13.63 5.67
N TRP A 338 2.12 12.66 4.78
CA TRP A 338 2.84 12.66 3.53
C TRP A 338 1.98 12.05 2.42
N TYR A 339 2.31 12.43 1.19
CA TYR A 339 1.65 11.93 0.00
C TYR A 339 2.63 11.77 -1.15
N TRP A 340 2.47 10.69 -1.90
CA TRP A 340 3.16 10.45 -3.15
C TRP A 340 2.25 9.66 -4.10
N ASP A 341 2.18 10.07 -5.35
CA ASP A 341 1.30 9.47 -6.37
C ASP A 341 2.01 8.45 -7.27
N GLY A 342 3.27 8.12 -6.95
CA GLY A 342 4.09 7.19 -7.73
C GLY A 342 4.94 7.85 -8.83
N LYS A 343 4.73 9.14 -9.14
CA LYS A 343 5.39 9.81 -10.28
C LYS A 343 5.92 11.20 -9.97
N ASN A 344 5.10 12.03 -9.33
CA ASN A 344 5.41 13.43 -9.03
C ASN A 344 6.22 13.56 -7.72
N PRO A 345 6.72 14.76 -7.38
CA PRO A 345 7.36 15.00 -6.09
C PRO A 345 6.48 14.57 -4.92
N ALA A 346 7.07 13.90 -3.94
CA ALA A 346 6.38 13.60 -2.70
C ALA A 346 6.23 14.87 -1.87
N HIS A 347 5.13 14.97 -1.14
CA HIS A 347 4.82 16.10 -0.28
C HIS A 347 4.81 15.66 1.18
N TYR A 348 5.46 16.42 2.04
CA TYR A 348 5.46 16.25 3.49
C TYR A 348 4.90 17.51 4.13
N TRP A 349 3.92 17.38 5.03
CA TRP A 349 3.34 18.52 5.73
C TRP A 349 3.35 18.33 7.23
N PHE A 350 3.53 19.43 7.94
CA PHE A 350 3.56 19.49 9.39
C PHE A 350 2.82 20.73 9.89
N TYR A 351 1.86 20.53 10.78
CA TYR A 351 1.23 21.60 11.56
C TYR A 351 1.87 21.64 12.94
N LEU A 352 2.35 22.81 13.35
CA LEU A 352 3.08 23.01 14.61
C LEU A 352 2.43 24.14 15.44
N PRO A 353 2.71 24.22 16.75
CA PRO A 353 2.29 25.35 17.57
C PRO A 353 2.82 26.68 17.00
N LEU A 354 2.06 27.78 17.16
CA LEU A 354 2.51 29.12 16.73
C LEU A 354 3.72 29.64 17.51
N GLN A 355 3.89 29.17 18.74
CA GLN A 355 4.93 29.65 19.63
C GLN A 355 6.29 29.06 19.26
N LYS A 356 7.26 29.94 19.00
CA LYS A 356 8.67 29.54 18.85
C LYS A 356 9.22 28.98 20.17
N LEU A 357 10.20 28.08 20.07
CA LEU A 357 10.89 27.57 21.25
C LEU A 357 11.69 28.69 21.93
N SER A 358 11.92 28.57 23.23
CA SER A 358 12.82 29.49 23.94
C SER A 358 14.26 29.35 23.42
N ALA A 359 15.06 30.41 23.51
CA ALA A 359 16.43 30.40 23.01
C ALA A 359 17.34 29.40 23.76
N ARG A 360 16.94 28.98 24.96
CA ARG A 360 17.70 28.09 25.84
C ARG A 360 16.87 26.94 26.37
N LYS A 361 17.51 25.79 26.52
CA LYS A 361 16.90 24.58 27.09
C LYS A 361 17.71 24.02 28.23
N LEU A 362 17.01 23.36 29.15
CA LEU A 362 17.65 22.59 30.20
C LEU A 362 18.11 21.25 29.63
N HIS A 363 19.43 21.05 29.53
CA HIS A 363 20.04 19.78 29.15
C HIS A 363 20.26 18.92 30.37
N LEU A 364 19.44 17.86 30.51
CA LEU A 364 19.52 16.93 31.63
C LEU A 364 20.68 15.94 31.43
N GLY A 365 21.55 15.89 32.44
CA GLY A 365 22.62 14.94 32.59
C GLY A 365 22.24 13.74 33.47
N PRO A 366 23.24 12.94 33.89
CA PRO A 366 23.02 11.76 34.71
C PRO A 366 22.52 12.10 36.12
N PRO A 367 21.98 11.11 36.86
CA PRO A 367 21.73 11.24 38.30
C PRO A 367 22.99 11.71 39.04
N ALA A 368 22.84 12.68 39.93
CA ALA A 368 23.97 13.31 40.62
C ALA A 368 24.75 12.34 41.52
N LYS A 369 24.09 11.25 41.97
CA LYS A 369 24.68 10.19 42.80
C LYS A 369 25.65 9.27 42.04
N LEU A 370 25.61 9.26 40.70
CA LEU A 370 26.53 8.45 39.91
C LEU A 370 27.84 9.21 39.68
N GLU A 371 28.72 9.18 40.68
CA GLU A 371 29.89 10.08 40.79
C GLU A 371 30.78 10.13 39.54
N LYS A 372 31.06 8.98 38.92
CA LYS A 372 31.86 8.91 37.69
C LYS A 372 31.22 9.73 36.56
N PHE A 373 29.97 9.41 36.22
CA PHE A 373 29.23 10.10 35.16
C PHE A 373 28.93 11.57 35.51
N ALA A 374 28.69 11.85 36.79
CA ALA A 374 28.47 13.20 37.28
C ALA A 374 29.73 14.08 37.15
N ARG A 375 30.93 13.53 37.40
CA ARG A 375 32.21 14.22 37.17
C ARG A 375 32.42 14.53 35.69
N ASP A 376 32.24 13.53 34.82
CA ASP A 376 32.45 13.72 33.38
C ASP A 376 31.48 14.76 32.79
N PHE A 377 30.22 14.74 33.24
CA PHE A 377 29.23 15.74 32.83
C PHE A 377 29.63 17.15 33.26
N ARG A 378 30.06 17.35 34.52
CA ARG A 378 30.50 18.67 35.01
C ARG A 378 31.78 19.16 34.32
N LYS A 379 32.70 18.25 33.95
CA LYS A 379 33.90 18.60 33.17
C LYS A 379 33.53 19.14 31.79
N ARG A 380 32.59 18.47 31.11
CA ARG A 380 32.12 18.88 29.77
C ARG A 380 31.23 20.12 29.81
N TRP A 381 30.39 20.24 30.84
CA TRP A 381 29.38 21.28 30.99
C TRP A 381 29.63 22.13 32.24
N LYS A 382 30.46 23.16 32.10
CA LYS A 382 30.73 24.13 33.16
C LYS A 382 29.42 24.81 33.60
N GLY A 383 29.21 24.92 34.91
CA GLY A 383 27.99 25.52 35.48
C GLY A 383 26.78 24.58 35.63
N ALA A 384 26.97 23.26 35.49
CA ALA A 384 25.90 22.29 35.74
C ALA A 384 25.44 22.30 37.21
N LYS A 385 24.11 22.37 37.42
CA LYS A 385 23.44 22.37 38.72
C LYS A 385 22.63 21.08 38.89
N THR A 386 22.29 20.72 40.13
CA THR A 386 21.40 19.58 40.38
C THR A 386 19.94 20.05 40.37
N VAL A 387 19.12 19.45 39.51
CA VAL A 387 17.68 19.70 39.40
C VAL A 387 16.96 18.35 39.54
N LYS A 388 16.10 18.22 40.55
CA LYS A 388 15.33 16.98 40.83
C LYS A 388 16.20 15.70 40.83
N GLY A 389 17.37 15.75 41.47
CA GLY A 389 18.28 14.61 41.61
C GLY A 389 19.17 14.30 40.39
N ARG A 390 19.06 15.05 39.29
CA ARG A 390 19.93 14.94 38.11
C ARG A 390 20.77 16.20 37.91
N LEU A 391 21.94 16.05 37.30
CA LEU A 391 22.68 17.21 36.81
C LEU A 391 21.94 17.84 35.62
N ALA A 392 22.03 19.15 35.50
CA ALA A 392 21.42 19.89 34.41
C ALA A 392 22.21 21.16 34.13
N VAL A 393 22.28 21.56 32.87
CA VAL A 393 22.88 22.83 32.45
C VAL A 393 21.95 23.51 31.45
N GLU A 394 21.88 24.84 31.49
CA GLU A 394 21.14 25.59 30.50
C GLU A 394 22.02 25.79 29.25
N ILE A 395 21.56 25.30 28.09
CA ILE A 395 22.27 25.40 26.81
C ILE A 395 21.46 26.19 25.79
N LYS A 396 22.14 26.87 24.86
CA LYS A 396 21.49 27.54 23.72
C LYS A 396 20.95 26.49 22.75
N ARG A 397 19.70 26.64 22.29
CA ARG A 397 19.16 25.80 21.21
C ARG A 397 19.82 26.16 19.88
N LYS A 398 20.08 25.13 19.05
CA LYS A 398 20.55 25.32 17.67
C LYS A 398 19.45 25.95 16.80
N TYR A 399 18.20 25.54 17.01
CA TYR A 399 17.03 26.07 16.30
C TYR A 399 15.94 26.46 17.31
N VAL A 400 15.30 27.59 17.06
CA VAL A 400 14.13 28.06 17.82
C VAL A 400 12.85 28.06 16.97
N LEU A 401 13.03 28.00 15.65
CA LEU A 401 11.98 27.93 14.65
C LEU A 401 12.16 26.66 13.80
N PRO A 402 11.07 25.93 13.49
CA PRO A 402 11.16 24.71 12.68
C PRO A 402 11.79 24.94 11.30
N GLU A 403 11.55 26.10 10.67
CA GLU A 403 12.08 26.46 9.36
C GLU A 403 13.62 26.54 9.36
N GLN A 404 14.22 26.90 10.49
CA GLN A 404 15.68 26.93 10.63
C GLN A 404 16.27 25.51 10.57
N LEU A 405 15.62 24.56 11.22
CA LEU A 405 16.00 23.15 11.18
C LEU A 405 15.87 22.61 9.75
N ILE A 406 14.74 22.85 9.08
CA ILE A 406 14.50 22.36 7.73
C ILE A 406 15.50 22.93 6.72
N LYS A 407 15.78 24.24 6.78
CA LYS A 407 16.81 24.87 5.93
C LYS A 407 18.19 24.27 6.16
N ASP A 408 18.55 23.96 7.41
CA ASP A 408 19.83 23.31 7.69
C ASP A 408 19.86 21.87 7.15
N LEU A 409 18.80 21.09 7.34
CA LEU A 409 18.68 19.73 6.78
C LEU A 409 18.82 19.70 5.25
N ILE A 410 18.14 20.62 4.55
CA ILE A 410 18.24 20.78 3.09
C ILE A 410 19.70 21.04 2.68
N ARG A 411 20.41 21.86 3.44
CA ARG A 411 21.81 22.25 3.15
C ARG A 411 22.80 21.14 3.48
N THR A 412 22.66 20.48 4.63
CA THR A 412 23.66 19.54 5.16
C THR A 412 23.47 18.13 4.64
N ASP A 413 22.25 17.72 4.29
CA ASP A 413 21.95 16.38 3.81
C ASP A 413 21.35 16.42 2.39
N LYS A 414 22.24 16.63 1.41
CA LYS A 414 21.89 16.65 -0.02
C LYS A 414 21.25 15.34 -0.50
N SER A 415 21.41 14.23 0.23
CA SER A 415 20.78 12.95 -0.12
C SER A 415 19.26 12.98 0.03
N LEU A 416 18.73 13.89 0.86
CA LEU A 416 17.30 14.03 1.06
C LEU A 416 16.60 14.65 -0.15
N LYS A 417 17.30 15.45 -0.99
CA LYS A 417 16.74 16.13 -2.18
C LYS A 417 15.41 16.84 -1.88
N LEU A 418 15.44 17.65 -0.83
CA LEU A 418 14.28 18.36 -0.31
C LEU A 418 14.23 19.79 -0.85
N GLU A 419 13.01 20.28 -1.06
CA GLU A 419 12.72 21.67 -1.37
C GLU A 419 11.61 22.15 -0.41
N MET A 420 11.81 23.30 0.23
CA MET A 420 10.81 23.88 1.11
C MET A 420 9.87 24.75 0.28
N VAL A 421 8.59 24.39 0.24
CA VAL A 421 7.56 25.07 -0.56
C VAL A 421 6.93 26.20 0.24
N LYS A 422 6.66 25.98 1.53
CA LYS A 422 6.02 26.97 2.40
C LYS A 422 6.43 26.80 3.85
#